data_AF-R5YUH5-F1
#
_entry.id   AF-R5YUH5-F1
#
_cell.length_a   1.000
_cell.length_b   1.000
_cell.length_c   1.000
_cell.angle_alpha   90.00
_cell.angle_beta   90.00
_cell.angle_gamma   90.00
#
_symmetry.space_group_name_H-M   'P 1'
#
loop_
_entity.id
_entity.type
_entity.pdbx_description
1 polymer ?
#
loop_
_entity_poly.entity_id
_entity_poly.type
_entity_poly.pdbx_seq_one_letter_code
_entity_poly.pdbx_strand_id
1 'polypeptide(L)'
;MIELLVIAGLYTLRLLLKMQWMTTVIFGLYMLVRVRIYRKRFRQIKEQKLRFEEACEYMDTFLYAFVKEGKVERALTDAHQVLGNGPMREAVEEGLDHLYMVYDDSQTDIMRNALGIIDREYPCERIRTMHDFAVHVESYGGAIDTSVDLLLRDKSRWEKRIHITMKERQKMFMDVVLSIVASLLICAMILYLPVGSVDIGGNMASQVLTFIVLLLDDWIFAQAQKYLMVDWLQLDGVRQETDRQKVERYYLYDAKKERKLSVVMAGICGILTAWALYAGQQVWAAAGMFLTLFMVNQHRIGRRLATKKLIKNIKSAFPVWLMDIVLLLQSENVQMALVKSQEHAPLVLERDLEILNDRLQIAPESPEPYHAFMQEFQIPEVHSAMSMLYALSMGNSDRADQQVGELITRNLSMQDAVETERLHNRNSGLYLLFLAPVVTASLKLLVDMALFMLTFLQSSGIG
;
A
#
# COMPACT_ATOMS: atom_id res chain seq x y z
N MET A 1 -8.06 35.95 -0.33
CA MET A 1 -7.64 35.45 -1.66
C MET A 1 -8.30 34.12 -2.05
N ILE A 2 -8.17 33.03 -1.29
CA ILE A 2 -8.73 31.72 -1.69
C ILE A 2 -10.26 31.72 -1.82
N GLU A 3 -10.98 32.39 -0.91
CA GLU A 3 -12.45 32.48 -1.00
C GLU A 3 -12.92 33.29 -2.22
N LEU A 4 -12.16 34.31 -2.62
CA LEU A 4 -12.41 35.06 -3.85
C LEU A 4 -12.19 34.19 -5.11
N LEU A 5 -11.19 33.31 -5.10
CA LEU A 5 -10.97 32.34 -6.18
C LEU A 5 -12.09 31.32 -6.28
N VAL A 6 -12.66 30.88 -5.16
CA VAL A 6 -13.81 29.97 -5.13
C VAL A 6 -15.05 30.65 -5.70
N ILE A 7 -15.30 31.91 -5.33
CA ILE A 7 -16.42 32.69 -5.86
C ILE A 7 -16.24 32.95 -7.37
N ALA A 8 -15.02 33.29 -7.81
CA ALA A 8 -14.71 33.44 -9.24
C ALA A 8 -14.90 32.12 -10.00
N GLY A 9 -14.45 31.00 -9.44
CA GLY A 9 -14.64 29.66 -10.01
C GLY A 9 -16.11 29.23 -10.07
N LEU A 10 -16.91 29.57 -9.06
CA LEU A 10 -18.36 29.32 -9.08
C LEU A 10 -19.06 30.15 -10.16
N TYR A 11 -18.62 31.39 -10.37
CA TYR A 11 -19.15 32.25 -11.43
C TYR A 11 -18.80 31.75 -12.83
N THR A 12 -17.56 31.29 -13.06
CA THR A 12 -17.18 30.70 -14.34
C THR A 12 -17.93 29.40 -14.59
N LEU A 13 -18.13 28.56 -13.58
CA LEU A 13 -18.84 27.29 -13.70
C LEU A 13 -20.35 27.50 -13.94
N ARG A 14 -20.94 28.54 -13.34
CA ARG A 14 -22.31 29.00 -13.67
C ARG A 14 -22.44 29.36 -15.15
N LEU A 15 -21.51 30.16 -15.66
CA LEU A 15 -21.48 30.54 -17.07
C LEU A 15 -21.32 29.30 -17.96
N LEU A 16 -20.33 28.46 -17.67
CA LEU A 16 -19.99 27.29 -18.48
C LEU A 16 -21.13 26.27 -18.59
N LEU A 17 -21.92 26.08 -17.53
CA LEU A 17 -22.95 25.04 -17.47
C LEU A 17 -24.37 25.60 -17.55
N LYS A 18 -24.54 26.90 -17.87
CA LYS A 18 -25.85 27.59 -17.87
C LYS A 18 -26.70 27.27 -16.63
N MET A 19 -26.11 27.19 -15.44
CA MET A 19 -26.86 26.84 -14.24
C MET A 19 -27.80 27.97 -13.78
N GLN A 20 -28.95 27.58 -13.23
CA GLN A 20 -29.88 28.51 -12.58
C GLN A 20 -29.24 29.19 -11.35
N TRP A 21 -29.71 30.39 -11.01
CA TRP A 21 -29.21 31.13 -9.85
C TRP A 21 -29.46 30.40 -8.52
N MET A 22 -30.59 29.71 -8.37
CA MET A 22 -30.88 28.97 -7.14
C MET A 22 -29.92 27.79 -6.93
N THR A 23 -29.66 27.00 -7.98
CA THR A 23 -28.76 25.84 -7.89
C THR A 23 -27.30 26.25 -7.69
N THR A 24 -26.89 27.38 -8.26
CA THR A 24 -25.53 27.95 -8.05
C THR A 24 -25.32 28.52 -6.65
N VAL A 25 -26.32 29.16 -6.05
CA VAL A 25 -26.23 29.62 -4.65
C VAL A 25 -26.13 28.44 -3.68
N ILE A 26 -26.94 27.40 -3.88
CA ILE A 26 -26.90 26.17 -3.05
C ILE A 26 -25.53 25.49 -3.18
N PHE A 27 -25.03 25.31 -4.41
CA PHE A 27 -23.71 24.72 -4.64
C PHE A 27 -22.57 25.59 -4.08
N GLY A 28 -22.70 26.91 -4.16
CA GLY A 28 -21.73 27.86 -3.60
C GLY A 28 -21.64 27.77 -2.07
N LEU A 29 -22.78 27.69 -1.38
CA LEU A 29 -22.81 27.47 0.08
C LEU A 29 -22.16 26.13 0.45
N TYR A 30 -22.45 25.07 -0.31
CA TYR A 30 -21.81 23.77 -0.15
C TYR A 30 -20.28 23.84 -0.31
N MET A 31 -19.80 24.49 -1.36
CA MET A 31 -18.36 24.64 -1.62
C MET A 31 -17.63 25.43 -0.54
N LEU A 32 -18.24 26.47 0.05
CA LEU A 32 -17.63 27.25 1.14
C LEU A 32 -17.31 26.37 2.37
N VAL A 33 -18.19 25.44 2.71
CA VAL A 33 -17.94 24.48 3.79
C VAL A 33 -16.79 23.52 3.41
N ARG A 34 -16.80 23.02 2.17
CA ARG A 34 -15.80 22.06 1.67
C ARG A 34 -14.38 22.65 1.58
N VAL A 35 -14.25 23.93 1.23
CA VAL A 35 -12.94 24.63 1.15
C VAL A 35 -12.18 24.58 2.48
N ARG A 36 -12.87 24.67 3.62
CA ARG A 36 -12.21 24.54 4.94
C ARG A 36 -11.66 23.14 5.16
N ILE A 37 -12.41 22.12 4.76
CA ILE A 37 -11.97 20.72 4.84
C ILE A 37 -10.77 20.50 3.93
N TYR A 38 -10.83 20.95 2.67
CA TYR A 38 -9.72 20.83 1.72
C TYR A 38 -8.45 21.53 2.19
N ARG A 39 -8.56 22.70 2.84
CA ARG A 39 -7.41 23.38 3.44
C ARG A 39 -6.79 22.57 4.58
N LYS A 40 -7.61 22.01 5.48
CA LYS A 40 -7.12 21.14 6.56
C LYS A 40 -6.38 19.93 5.97
N ARG A 41 -6.97 19.30 4.95
CA ARG A 41 -6.36 18.15 4.26
C ARG A 41 -5.04 18.49 3.60
N PHE A 42 -4.96 19.63 2.91
CA PHE A 42 -3.72 20.07 2.26
C PHE A 42 -2.59 20.33 3.27
N ARG A 43 -2.90 20.92 4.42
CA ARG A 43 -1.93 21.07 5.52
C ARG A 43 -1.43 19.72 6.02
N GLN A 44 -2.34 18.78 6.26
CA GLN A 44 -1.97 17.42 6.68
C GLN A 44 -1.08 16.71 5.67
N ILE A 45 -1.31 16.88 4.35
CA ILE A 45 -0.41 16.29 3.32
C ILE A 45 1.01 16.85 3.46
N LYS A 46 1.15 18.17 3.69
CA LYS A 46 2.45 18.82 3.88
C LYS A 46 3.12 18.37 5.18
N GLU A 47 2.35 18.29 6.27
CA GLU A 47 2.82 17.81 7.58
C GLU A 47 3.33 16.37 7.50
N GLN A 48 2.60 15.46 6.83
CA GLN A 48 3.05 14.07 6.66
C GLN A 48 4.31 13.95 5.81
N LYS A 49 4.47 14.83 4.81
CA LYS A 49 5.71 14.87 4.01
C LYS A 49 6.89 15.33 4.86
N LEU A 50 6.70 16.40 5.64
CA LEU A 50 7.74 16.92 6.54
C LEU A 50 8.13 15.87 7.58
N ARG A 51 7.14 15.22 8.20
CA ARG A 51 7.36 14.16 9.19
C ARG A 51 8.18 12.99 8.64
N PHE A 52 8.00 12.65 7.36
CA PHE A 52 8.82 11.64 6.68
C PHE A 52 10.25 12.12 6.46
N GLU A 53 10.44 13.35 5.98
CA GLU A 53 11.76 13.96 5.76
C GLU A 53 12.56 14.04 7.07
N GLU A 54 11.94 14.50 8.16
CA GLU A 54 12.53 14.54 9.51
C GLU A 54 12.94 13.15 10.01
N ALA A 55 12.12 12.13 9.76
CA ALA A 55 12.45 10.75 10.12
C ALA A 55 13.66 10.21 9.34
N CYS A 56 13.75 10.52 8.05
CA CYS A 56 14.89 10.14 7.23
C CYS A 56 16.19 10.84 7.69
N GLU A 57 16.13 12.13 8.03
CA GLU A 57 17.27 12.90 8.54
C GLU A 57 17.73 12.40 9.92
N TYR A 58 16.79 12.07 10.79
CA TYR A 58 17.06 11.46 12.09
C TYR A 58 17.80 10.12 11.94
N MET A 59 17.28 9.22 11.10
CA MET A 59 17.90 7.90 10.88
C MET A 59 19.34 8.02 10.36
N ASP A 60 19.59 8.91 9.39
CA ASP A 60 20.94 9.12 8.86
C ASP A 60 21.87 9.63 9.96
N THR A 61 21.48 10.71 10.64
CA THR A 61 22.33 11.34 11.65
C THR A 61 22.62 10.39 12.80
N PHE A 62 21.59 9.69 13.30
CA PHE A 62 21.74 8.71 14.38
C PHE A 62 22.69 7.59 13.99
N LEU A 63 22.51 6.97 12.81
CA LEU A 63 23.35 5.87 12.36
C LEU A 63 24.80 6.31 12.14
N TYR A 64 25.05 7.47 11.53
CA TYR A 64 26.40 7.98 11.34
C TYR A 64 27.10 8.32 12.66
N ALA A 65 26.39 8.94 13.61
CA ALA A 65 26.93 9.23 14.93
C ALA A 65 27.20 7.94 15.73
N PHE A 66 26.31 6.95 15.61
CA PHE A 66 26.47 5.65 16.27
C PHE A 66 27.70 4.87 15.76
N VAL A 67 28.01 4.92 14.46
CA VAL A 67 29.23 4.32 13.91
C VAL A 67 30.49 4.88 14.56
N LYS A 68 30.51 6.18 14.83
CA LYS A 68 31.70 6.87 15.34
C LYS A 68 31.99 6.51 16.81
N GLU A 69 30.96 6.41 17.65
CA GLU A 69 31.13 6.35 19.11
C GLU A 69 30.56 5.07 19.75
N GLY A 70 29.70 4.33 19.06
CA GLY A 70 29.07 3.10 19.56
C GLY A 70 28.15 3.31 20.76
N LYS A 71 27.71 4.55 20.99
CA LYS A 71 26.91 4.98 22.16
C LYS A 71 25.61 5.62 21.73
N VAL A 72 24.48 5.11 22.22
CA VAL A 72 23.13 5.61 21.92
C VAL A 72 22.95 7.05 22.42
N GLU A 73 23.41 7.36 23.62
CA GLU A 73 23.32 8.73 24.18
C GLU A 73 24.00 9.76 23.25
N ARG A 74 25.20 9.44 22.78
CA ARG A 74 25.97 10.30 21.89
C ARG A 74 25.30 10.43 20.52
N ALA A 75 24.79 9.32 19.99
CA ALA A 75 24.05 9.33 18.74
C ALA A 75 22.77 10.18 18.82
N LEU A 76 22.04 10.14 19.94
CA LEU A 76 20.87 10.99 20.18
C LEU A 76 21.25 12.46 20.36
N THR A 77 22.35 12.74 21.06
CA THR A 77 22.85 14.10 21.25
C THR A 77 23.24 14.74 19.92
N ASP A 78 23.97 14.01 19.08
CA ASP A 78 24.36 14.46 17.75
C ASP A 78 23.13 14.63 16.84
N ALA A 79 22.17 13.70 16.92
CA ALA A 79 20.89 13.83 16.23
C ALA A 79 20.13 15.11 16.64
N HIS A 80 20.03 15.41 17.93
CA HIS A 80 19.38 16.62 18.43
C HIS A 80 20.05 17.91 17.90
N GLN A 81 21.38 17.91 17.77
CA GLN A 81 22.12 19.09 17.28
C GLN A 81 21.95 19.35 15.79
N VAL A 82 21.82 18.30 14.98
CA VAL A 82 21.68 18.40 13.52
C VAL A 82 20.24 18.67 13.11
N LEU A 83 19.26 18.08 13.83
CA LEU A 83 17.85 18.22 13.51
C LEU A 83 17.39 19.69 13.60
N GLY A 84 16.62 20.12 12.59
CA GLY A 84 15.96 21.41 12.60
C GLY A 84 14.92 21.54 13.73
N ASN A 85 14.45 22.76 13.97
CA ASN A 85 13.33 22.99 14.90
C ASN A 85 12.06 22.31 14.34
N GLY A 86 11.63 21.22 14.97
CA GLY A 86 10.47 20.43 14.56
C GLY A 86 10.12 19.35 15.58
N PRO A 87 8.98 18.65 15.40
CA PRO A 87 8.49 17.64 16.34
C PRO A 87 9.49 16.50 16.58
N MET A 88 10.25 16.09 15.57
CA MET A 88 11.28 15.05 15.75
C MET A 88 12.36 15.47 16.75
N ARG A 89 12.76 16.75 16.73
CA ARG A 89 13.78 17.25 17.66
C ARG A 89 13.26 17.28 19.10
N GLU A 90 11.99 17.66 19.28
CA GLU A 90 11.31 17.62 20.58
C GLU A 90 11.21 16.18 21.10
N ALA A 91 10.87 15.21 20.24
CA ALA A 91 10.84 13.79 20.58
C ALA A 91 12.21 13.26 21.04
N VAL A 92 13.28 13.66 20.34
CA VAL A 92 14.66 13.29 20.69
C VAL A 92 15.09 13.95 22.00
N GLU A 93 14.69 15.20 22.24
CA GLU A 93 14.95 15.90 23.50
C GLU A 93 14.27 15.22 24.68
N GLU A 94 12.99 14.85 24.56
CA GLU A 94 12.26 14.11 25.59
C GLU A 94 12.90 12.73 25.86
N GLY A 95 13.38 12.06 24.80
CA GLY A 95 14.14 10.81 24.92
C GLY A 95 15.48 10.98 25.66
N LEU A 96 16.22 12.05 25.37
CA LEU A 96 17.48 12.39 26.06
C LEU A 96 17.24 12.73 27.53
N ASP A 97 16.23 13.53 27.83
CA ASP A 97 15.86 13.89 29.20
C ASP A 97 15.52 12.64 30.03
N HIS A 98 14.77 11.70 29.45
CA HIS A 98 14.47 10.43 30.09
C HIS A 98 15.74 9.62 30.40
N LEU A 99 16.75 9.67 29.52
CA LEU A 99 18.03 8.99 29.73
C LEU A 99 18.84 9.61 30.89
N TYR A 100 18.72 10.91 31.12
CA TYR A 100 19.43 11.62 32.19
C TYR A 100 18.73 11.59 33.55
N MET A 101 17.40 11.40 33.59
CA MET A 101 16.59 11.55 34.80
C MET A 101 16.33 10.22 35.55
N VAL A 102 16.46 9.07 34.90
CA VAL A 102 16.13 7.75 35.49
C VAL A 102 17.40 7.04 35.99
N TYR A 103 17.44 6.69 37.29
CA TYR A 103 18.62 6.11 37.95
C TYR A 103 18.45 4.69 38.51
N ASP A 104 17.21 4.18 38.64
CA ASP A 104 16.90 2.93 39.36
C ASP A 104 16.73 1.67 38.46
N ASP A 105 16.71 1.84 37.14
CA ASP A 105 16.49 0.75 36.18
C ASP A 105 17.80 0.24 35.56
N SER A 106 17.75 -0.95 34.93
CA SER A 106 18.91 -1.46 34.18
C SER A 106 19.24 -0.53 33.00
N GLN A 107 20.53 -0.30 32.71
CA GLN A 107 20.97 0.63 31.66
C GLN A 107 20.33 0.32 30.29
N THR A 108 20.14 -0.96 29.98
CA THR A 108 19.47 -1.43 28.76
C THR A 108 17.99 -1.07 28.74
N ASP A 109 17.28 -1.16 29.86
CA ASP A 109 15.85 -0.80 29.95
C ASP A 109 15.63 0.72 29.86
N ILE A 110 16.54 1.51 30.45
CA ILE A 110 16.53 2.97 30.33
C ILE A 110 16.67 3.39 28.86
N MET A 111 17.62 2.79 28.13
CA MET A 111 17.82 3.07 26.70
C MET A 111 16.59 2.68 25.88
N ARG A 112 16.00 1.50 26.13
CA ARG A 112 14.78 1.05 25.44
C ARG A 112 13.60 1.98 25.70
N ASN A 113 13.44 2.47 26.92
CA ASN A 113 12.36 3.38 27.28
C ASN A 113 12.56 4.77 26.64
N ALA A 114 13.78 5.30 26.66
CA ALA A 114 14.14 6.56 26.02
C ALA A 114 13.88 6.54 24.50
N LEU A 115 14.36 5.49 23.81
CA LEU A 115 14.11 5.29 22.39
C LEU A 115 12.62 5.01 22.10
N GLY A 116 11.94 4.34 23.02
CA GLY A 116 10.51 4.06 22.96
C GLY A 116 9.62 5.32 22.94
N ILE A 117 10.10 6.46 23.43
CA ILE A 117 9.39 7.76 23.31
C ILE A 117 9.37 8.19 21.84
N ILE A 118 10.51 8.12 21.17
CA ILE A 118 10.66 8.44 19.74
C ILE A 118 9.82 7.48 18.88
N ASP A 119 9.85 6.18 19.19
CA ASP A 119 9.05 5.16 18.48
C ASP A 119 7.53 5.39 18.58
N ARG A 120 7.05 5.96 19.68
CA ARG A 120 5.62 6.29 19.87
C ARG A 120 5.21 7.48 19.01
N GLU A 121 6.07 8.50 18.94
CA GLU A 121 5.79 9.69 18.15
C GLU A 121 6.00 9.44 16.65
N TYR A 122 6.96 8.62 16.28
CA TYR A 122 7.29 8.22 14.91
C TYR A 122 7.20 6.70 14.74
N PRO A 123 5.98 6.14 14.60
CA PRO A 123 5.78 4.71 14.47
C PRO A 123 6.25 4.22 13.09
N CYS A 124 7.53 3.86 13.01
CA CYS A 124 8.19 3.33 11.83
C CYS A 124 8.96 2.05 12.22
N GLU A 125 8.71 0.95 11.51
CA GLU A 125 9.37 -0.34 11.78
C GLU A 125 10.90 -0.22 11.66
N ARG A 126 11.39 0.54 10.68
CA ARG A 126 12.85 0.72 10.45
C ARG A 126 13.54 1.54 11.55
N ILE A 127 12.86 2.53 12.12
CA ILE A 127 13.39 3.31 13.25
C ILE A 127 13.54 2.37 14.44
N ARG A 128 12.50 1.57 14.72
CA ARG A 128 12.53 0.58 15.80
C ARG A 128 13.63 -0.46 15.60
N THR A 129 13.79 -1.02 14.39
CA THR A 129 14.89 -1.96 14.09
C THR A 129 16.26 -1.34 14.31
N MET A 130 16.44 -0.08 13.92
CA MET A 130 17.68 0.68 14.16
C MET A 130 17.94 0.88 15.66
N HIS A 131 16.91 1.22 16.43
CA HIS A 131 16.99 1.38 17.89
C HIS A 131 17.31 0.07 18.59
N ASP A 132 16.60 -1.01 18.26
CA ASP A 132 16.84 -2.35 18.79
C ASP A 132 18.26 -2.83 18.49
N PHE A 133 18.75 -2.58 17.27
CA PHE A 133 20.14 -2.85 16.89
C PHE A 133 21.14 -2.06 17.74
N ALA A 134 20.94 -0.75 17.90
CA ALA A 134 21.86 0.11 18.64
C ALA A 134 21.94 -0.28 20.11
N VAL A 135 20.80 -0.57 20.75
CA VAL A 135 20.74 -1.08 22.13
C VAL A 135 21.46 -2.42 22.25
N HIS A 136 21.27 -3.32 21.29
CA HIS A 136 21.90 -4.64 21.31
C HIS A 136 23.42 -4.53 21.20
N VAL A 137 23.92 -3.76 20.23
CA VAL A 137 25.36 -3.57 20.02
C VAL A 137 26.03 -2.89 21.21
N GLU A 138 25.40 -1.88 21.80
CA GLU A 138 25.97 -1.21 22.98
C GLU A 138 26.00 -2.13 24.21
N SER A 139 24.99 -2.99 24.38
CA SER A 139 24.88 -3.87 25.56
C SER A 139 25.73 -5.13 25.46
N TYR A 140 25.82 -5.72 24.26
CA TYR A 140 26.42 -7.05 24.05
C TYR A 140 27.68 -7.03 23.16
N GLY A 141 27.99 -5.88 22.54
CA GLY A 141 29.03 -5.76 21.52
C GLY A 141 28.58 -6.31 20.16
N GLY A 142 29.33 -6.00 19.12
CA GLY A 142 29.03 -6.47 17.76
C GLY A 142 29.76 -5.68 16.68
N ALA A 143 29.69 -6.17 15.44
CA ALA A 143 30.22 -5.44 14.29
C ALA A 143 29.29 -4.27 13.93
N ILE A 144 29.76 -3.05 14.18
CA ILE A 144 28.97 -1.82 13.97
C ILE A 144 28.97 -1.42 12.49
N ASP A 145 30.14 -1.34 11.88
CA ASP A 145 30.33 -0.73 10.56
C ASP A 145 29.49 -1.41 9.47
N THR A 146 29.58 -2.74 9.36
CA THR A 146 28.89 -3.51 8.31
C THR A 146 27.38 -3.48 8.49
N SER A 147 26.91 -3.57 9.73
CA SER A 147 25.49 -3.61 10.05
C SER A 147 24.84 -2.24 9.89
N VAL A 148 25.53 -1.16 10.26
CA VAL A 148 25.06 0.20 9.99
C VAL A 148 25.07 0.50 8.48
N ASP A 149 26.09 0.10 7.72
CA ASP A 149 26.08 0.25 6.25
C ASP A 149 24.88 -0.49 5.63
N LEU A 150 24.55 -1.68 6.13
CA LEU A 150 23.37 -2.42 5.69
C LEU A 150 22.06 -1.68 6.01
N LEU A 151 21.90 -1.15 7.22
CA LEU A 151 20.73 -0.37 7.62
C LEU A 151 20.60 0.93 6.82
N LEU A 152 21.70 1.65 6.56
CA LEU A 152 21.73 2.84 5.72
C LEU A 152 21.35 2.52 4.27
N ARG A 153 21.82 1.40 3.72
CA ARG A 153 21.45 0.94 2.37
C ARG A 153 19.97 0.59 2.28
N ASP A 154 19.41 -0.09 3.27
CA ASP A 154 17.97 -0.37 3.31
C ASP A 154 17.16 0.94 3.38
N LYS A 155 17.52 1.84 4.31
CA LYS A 155 16.91 3.17 4.45
C LYS A 155 16.96 3.97 3.15
N SER A 156 18.10 4.03 2.48
CA SER A 156 18.25 4.80 1.23
C SER A 156 17.35 4.28 0.11
N ARG A 157 17.20 2.95 -0.01
CA ARG A 157 16.27 2.36 -0.98
C ARG A 157 14.82 2.65 -0.61
N TRP A 158 14.48 2.50 0.66
CA TRP A 158 13.16 2.85 1.19
C TRP A 158 12.80 4.31 0.90
N GLU A 159 13.69 5.24 1.25
CA GLU A 159 13.52 6.66 1.00
C GLU A 159 13.27 6.94 -0.48
N LYS A 160 14.07 6.34 -1.37
CA LYS A 160 13.91 6.47 -2.81
C LYS A 160 12.55 5.94 -3.29
N ARG A 161 12.11 4.76 -2.81
CA ARG A 161 10.81 4.18 -3.15
C ARG A 161 9.66 5.09 -2.74
N ILE A 162 9.70 5.62 -1.53
CA ILE A 162 8.66 6.52 -1.01
C ILE A 162 8.63 7.82 -1.82
N HIS A 163 9.77 8.42 -2.14
CA HIS A 163 9.84 9.62 -2.98
C HIS A 163 9.27 9.40 -4.39
N ILE A 164 9.60 8.26 -5.03
CA ILE A 164 9.01 7.88 -6.32
C ILE A 164 7.49 7.75 -6.18
N THR A 165 7.03 7.07 -5.13
CA THR A 165 5.59 6.88 -4.85
C THR A 165 4.86 8.20 -4.59
N MET A 166 5.47 9.14 -3.87
CA MET A 166 4.94 10.49 -3.64
C MET A 166 4.76 11.21 -4.98
N LYS A 167 5.78 11.20 -5.83
CA LYS A 167 5.76 11.84 -7.16
C LYS A 167 4.71 11.20 -8.07
N GLU A 168 4.61 9.87 -8.08
CA GLU A 168 3.59 9.15 -8.85
C GLU A 168 2.17 9.49 -8.38
N ARG A 169 1.91 9.51 -7.07
CA ARG A 169 0.60 9.88 -6.53
C ARG A 169 0.24 11.33 -6.83
N GLN A 170 1.19 12.25 -6.76
CA GLN A 170 0.96 13.64 -7.14
C GLN A 170 0.64 13.77 -8.63
N LYS A 171 1.34 13.02 -9.49
CA LYS A 171 1.04 12.97 -10.93
C LYS A 171 -0.36 12.40 -11.18
N MET A 172 -0.71 11.26 -10.59
CA MET A 172 -2.05 10.67 -10.74
C MET A 172 -3.15 11.60 -10.21
N PHE A 173 -2.91 12.32 -9.12
CA PHE A 173 -3.83 13.35 -8.64
C PHE A 173 -4.03 14.47 -9.68
N MET A 174 -2.94 14.95 -10.29
CA MET A 174 -3.02 15.93 -11.37
C MET A 174 -3.80 15.40 -12.57
N ASP A 175 -3.60 14.14 -12.94
CA ASP A 175 -4.33 13.47 -14.02
C ASP A 175 -5.83 13.39 -13.69
N VAL A 176 -6.22 13.08 -12.45
CA VAL A 176 -7.64 13.12 -12.00
C VAL A 176 -8.21 14.52 -12.10
N VAL A 177 -7.48 15.55 -11.66
CA VAL A 177 -7.93 16.95 -11.75
C VAL A 177 -8.11 17.36 -13.22
N LEU A 178 -7.18 17.00 -14.09
CA LEU A 178 -7.28 17.26 -15.52
C LEU A 178 -8.48 16.53 -16.15
N SER A 179 -8.75 15.29 -15.72
CA SER A 179 -9.92 14.50 -16.13
C SER A 179 -11.24 15.18 -15.74
N ILE A 180 -11.35 15.72 -14.52
CA ILE A 180 -12.52 16.49 -14.07
C ILE A 180 -12.67 17.79 -14.89
N VAL A 181 -11.58 18.52 -15.13
CA VAL A 181 -11.66 19.75 -15.94
C VAL A 181 -12.10 19.42 -17.37
N ALA A 182 -11.55 18.36 -17.99
CA ALA A 182 -11.94 17.91 -19.31
C ALA A 182 -13.41 17.46 -19.36
N SER A 183 -13.87 16.71 -18.36
CA SER A 183 -15.26 16.23 -18.28
C SER A 183 -16.25 17.41 -18.22
N LEU A 184 -15.94 18.44 -17.42
CA LEU A 184 -16.75 19.67 -17.33
C LEU A 184 -16.74 20.47 -18.64
N LEU A 185 -15.60 20.57 -19.32
CA LEU A 185 -15.50 21.23 -20.63
C LEU A 185 -16.35 20.54 -21.69
N ILE A 186 -16.34 19.20 -21.74
CA ILE A 186 -17.18 18.44 -22.68
C ILE A 186 -18.66 18.67 -22.39
N CYS A 187 -19.05 18.64 -21.11
CA CYS A 187 -20.43 18.93 -20.69
C CYS A 187 -20.87 20.33 -21.11
N ALA A 188 -20.00 21.33 -20.97
CA ALA A 188 -20.29 22.69 -21.40
C ALA A 188 -20.40 22.81 -22.92
N MET A 189 -19.50 22.19 -23.68
CA MET A 189 -19.52 22.23 -25.15
C MET A 189 -20.86 21.76 -25.71
N ILE A 190 -21.45 20.70 -25.15
CA ILE A 190 -22.74 20.15 -25.60
C ILE A 190 -23.90 21.06 -25.21
N LEU A 191 -23.88 21.66 -24.02
CA LEU A 191 -24.89 22.66 -23.60
C LEU A 191 -24.87 23.94 -24.44
N TYR A 192 -23.75 24.25 -25.07
CA TYR A 192 -23.57 25.41 -25.95
C TYR A 192 -23.74 25.09 -27.44
N LEU A 193 -23.91 23.82 -27.83
CA LEU A 193 -24.14 23.44 -29.23
C LEU A 193 -25.58 23.85 -29.64
N PRO A 194 -25.77 24.83 -30.54
CA PRO A 194 -27.09 25.30 -30.91
C PRO A 194 -27.62 24.41 -32.04
N VAL A 195 -28.21 23.27 -31.72
CA VAL A 195 -28.93 22.45 -32.70
C VAL A 195 -30.43 22.67 -32.51
N GLY A 196 -30.98 23.64 -33.23
CA GLY A 196 -32.41 24.01 -33.13
C GLY A 196 -32.73 24.89 -31.92
N SER A 197 -33.85 25.60 -32.00
CA SER A 197 -34.31 26.62 -31.03
C SER A 197 -34.77 26.07 -29.67
N VAL A 198 -34.17 24.98 -29.20
CA VAL A 198 -34.52 24.30 -27.94
C VAL A 198 -33.40 24.52 -26.93
N ASP A 199 -33.63 25.46 -26.00
CA ASP A 199 -32.68 25.75 -24.93
C ASP A 199 -32.85 24.74 -23.78
N ILE A 200 -32.06 23.66 -23.80
CA ILE A 200 -32.08 22.59 -22.78
C ILE A 200 -31.70 23.13 -21.39
N GLY A 201 -30.93 24.22 -21.34
CA GLY A 201 -30.47 24.85 -20.09
C GLY A 201 -31.60 25.30 -19.17
N GLY A 202 -32.83 25.49 -19.68
CA GLY A 202 -33.99 25.82 -18.86
C GLY A 202 -34.65 24.62 -18.16
N ASN A 203 -34.36 23.39 -18.58
CA ASN A 203 -35.08 22.21 -18.11
C ASN A 203 -34.62 21.77 -16.70
N MET A 204 -35.57 21.62 -15.76
CA MET A 204 -35.29 21.22 -14.39
C MET A 204 -34.54 19.88 -14.31
N ALA A 205 -34.84 18.93 -15.20
CA ALA A 205 -34.18 17.63 -15.23
C ALA A 205 -32.68 17.72 -15.54
N SER A 206 -32.28 18.53 -16.53
CA SER A 206 -30.85 18.73 -16.87
C SER A 206 -30.11 19.55 -15.81
N GLN A 207 -30.79 20.48 -15.14
CA GLN A 207 -30.23 21.25 -14.02
C GLN A 207 -29.96 20.35 -12.78
N VAL A 208 -30.90 19.48 -12.42
CA VAL A 208 -30.71 18.50 -11.33
C VAL A 208 -29.56 17.54 -11.67
N LEU A 209 -29.51 17.05 -12.91
CA LEU A 209 -28.45 16.15 -13.34
C LEU A 209 -27.07 16.82 -13.31
N THR A 210 -26.99 18.08 -13.76
CA THR A 210 -25.77 18.88 -13.69
C THR A 210 -25.30 19.08 -12.24
N PHE A 211 -26.24 19.34 -11.33
CA PHE A 211 -25.92 19.43 -9.91
C PHE A 211 -25.40 18.09 -9.34
N ILE A 212 -26.00 16.96 -9.73
CA ILE A 212 -25.53 15.61 -9.34
C ILE A 212 -24.10 15.36 -9.84
N VAL A 213 -23.81 15.68 -11.11
CA VAL A 213 -22.47 15.51 -11.69
C VAL A 213 -21.43 16.32 -10.91
N LEU A 214 -21.73 17.57 -10.55
CA LEU A 214 -20.82 18.40 -9.77
C LEU A 214 -20.58 17.84 -8.35
N LEU A 215 -21.58 17.24 -7.73
CA LEU A 215 -21.41 16.56 -6.44
C LEU A 215 -20.55 15.30 -6.58
N LEU A 216 -20.73 14.54 -7.66
CA LEU A 216 -19.91 13.35 -7.95
C LEU A 216 -18.45 13.74 -8.23
N ASP A 217 -18.21 14.80 -9.02
CA ASP A 217 -16.86 15.29 -9.30
C ASP A 217 -16.17 15.83 -8.04
N ASP A 218 -16.88 16.55 -7.18
CA ASP A 218 -16.38 16.99 -5.87
C ASP A 218 -16.09 15.79 -4.93
N TRP A 219 -16.91 14.74 -5.00
CA TRP A 219 -16.66 13.50 -4.26
C TRP A 219 -15.43 12.76 -4.78
N ILE A 220 -15.26 12.63 -6.11
CA ILE A 220 -14.08 12.04 -6.75
C ILE A 220 -12.82 12.81 -6.34
N PHE A 221 -12.86 14.15 -6.42
CA PHE A 221 -11.76 15.01 -6.00
C PHE A 221 -11.41 14.79 -4.52
N ALA A 222 -12.39 14.71 -3.64
CA ALA A 222 -12.16 14.46 -2.22
C ALA A 222 -11.60 13.07 -1.92
N GLN A 223 -11.99 12.04 -2.70
CA GLN A 223 -11.38 10.72 -2.61
C GLN A 223 -9.94 10.76 -3.11
N ALA A 224 -9.68 11.38 -4.27
CA ALA A 224 -8.33 11.54 -4.81
C ALA A 224 -7.39 12.27 -3.83
N GLN A 225 -7.87 13.33 -3.15
CA GLN A 225 -7.10 13.98 -2.09
C GLN A 225 -6.86 13.07 -0.89
N LYS A 226 -7.83 12.25 -0.48
CA LYS A 226 -7.65 11.31 0.64
C LYS A 226 -6.50 10.33 0.36
N TYR A 227 -6.30 9.94 -0.89
CA TYR A 227 -5.17 9.08 -1.28
C TYR A 227 -3.79 9.75 -1.16
N LEU A 228 -3.71 11.09 -1.14
CA LEU A 228 -2.48 11.82 -0.85
C LEU A 228 -2.20 11.94 0.66
N MET A 229 -3.23 11.74 1.50
CA MET A 229 -3.18 11.86 2.96
C MET A 229 -2.81 10.53 3.63
N VAL A 230 -1.75 9.90 3.15
CA VAL A 230 -1.28 8.63 3.70
C VAL A 230 -0.11 8.88 4.62
N ASP A 231 -0.09 8.21 5.76
CA ASP A 231 1.10 8.18 6.61
C ASP A 231 2.20 7.40 5.89
N TRP A 232 3.28 8.10 5.54
CA TRP A 232 4.39 7.55 4.78
C TRP A 232 5.28 6.64 5.63
N LEU A 233 5.30 6.82 6.96
CA LEU A 233 6.10 6.01 7.89
C LEU A 233 5.49 4.62 8.08
N GLN A 234 4.16 4.55 8.14
CA GLN A 234 3.41 3.30 8.32
C GLN A 234 3.07 2.60 7.00
N LEU A 235 3.60 3.09 5.87
CA LEU A 235 3.24 2.55 4.57
C LEU A 235 3.68 1.10 4.41
N ASP A 236 4.76 0.69 5.08
CA ASP A 236 5.34 -0.65 4.92
C ASP A 236 4.84 -1.68 5.93
N GLY A 237 4.16 -1.26 7.01
CA GLY A 237 3.69 -2.18 8.05
C GLY A 237 2.81 -3.30 7.48
N VAL A 238 3.29 -4.54 7.55
CA VAL A 238 2.53 -5.74 7.14
C VAL A 238 1.53 -6.09 8.25
N ARG A 239 0.23 -6.15 7.93
CA ARG A 239 -0.81 -6.52 8.91
C ARG A 239 -0.83 -8.04 9.13
N GLN A 240 0.16 -8.55 9.88
CA GLN A 240 0.45 -9.97 10.12
C GLN A 240 -0.77 -10.82 10.56
N GLU A 241 -1.69 -10.28 11.38
CA GLU A 241 -2.86 -11.02 11.87
C GLU A 241 -3.79 -11.53 10.76
N THR A 242 -3.87 -10.80 9.64
CA THR A 242 -4.74 -11.18 8.53
C THR A 242 -4.21 -12.39 7.76
N ASP A 243 -2.95 -12.78 7.96
CA ASP A 243 -2.29 -13.84 7.21
C ASP A 243 -2.37 -15.19 7.91
N ARG A 244 -2.34 -15.26 9.26
CA ARG A 244 -2.51 -16.52 10.04
C ARG A 244 -3.71 -17.34 9.57
N GLN A 245 -4.90 -16.75 9.64
CA GLN A 245 -6.15 -17.43 9.27
C GLN A 245 -6.20 -17.85 7.79
N LYS A 246 -5.47 -17.15 6.91
CA LYS A 246 -5.48 -17.44 5.46
C LYS A 246 -4.48 -18.53 5.10
N VAL A 247 -3.32 -18.53 5.75
CA VAL A 247 -2.28 -19.56 5.63
C VAL A 247 -2.82 -20.87 6.17
N GLU A 248 -3.46 -20.83 7.34
CA GLU A 248 -4.11 -21.99 7.94
C GLU A 248 -5.22 -22.56 7.05
N ARG A 249 -6.08 -21.70 6.45
CA ARG A 249 -7.09 -22.13 5.47
C ARG A 249 -6.50 -22.77 4.21
N TYR A 250 -5.29 -22.41 3.79
CA TYR A 250 -4.63 -23.04 2.65
C TYR A 250 -4.16 -24.45 3.00
N TYR A 251 -3.48 -24.61 4.14
CA TYR A 251 -2.96 -25.91 4.55
C TYR A 251 -4.04 -26.87 5.05
N LEU A 252 -5.11 -26.36 5.68
CA LEU A 252 -6.29 -27.14 6.09
C LEU A 252 -7.33 -27.29 4.96
N TYR A 253 -6.98 -26.98 3.71
CA TYR A 253 -7.90 -27.06 2.58
C TYR A 253 -8.32 -28.50 2.28
N ASP A 254 -9.58 -28.83 2.57
CA ASP A 254 -10.18 -30.10 2.17
C ASP A 254 -10.83 -29.99 0.78
N ALA A 255 -10.14 -30.56 -0.22
CA ALA A 255 -10.60 -30.58 -1.60
C ALA A 255 -11.96 -31.28 -1.79
N LYS A 256 -12.34 -32.22 -0.93
CA LYS A 256 -13.62 -32.94 -1.03
C LYS A 256 -14.78 -32.07 -0.54
N LYS A 257 -14.57 -31.31 0.53
CA LYS A 257 -15.59 -30.41 1.11
C LYS A 257 -15.91 -29.24 0.18
N GLU A 258 -14.89 -28.59 -0.38
CA GLU A 258 -15.06 -27.48 -1.32
C GLU A 258 -15.71 -27.89 -2.64
N ARG A 259 -15.38 -29.09 -3.15
CA ARG A 259 -16.02 -29.63 -4.37
C ARG A 259 -17.52 -29.88 -4.15
N LYS A 260 -17.92 -30.42 -3.00
CA LYS A 260 -19.33 -30.60 -2.64
C LYS A 260 -20.06 -29.26 -2.56
N LEU A 261 -19.46 -28.27 -1.92
CA LEU A 261 -20.06 -26.93 -1.78
C LEU A 261 -20.21 -26.22 -3.13
N SER A 262 -19.21 -26.31 -4.01
CA SER A 262 -19.25 -25.79 -5.38
C SER A 262 -20.36 -26.47 -6.22
N VAL A 263 -20.57 -27.78 -6.07
CA VAL A 263 -21.66 -28.51 -6.75
C VAL A 263 -23.03 -28.11 -6.21
N VAL A 264 -23.17 -27.93 -4.89
CA VAL A 264 -24.43 -27.48 -4.28
C VAL A 264 -24.79 -26.06 -4.73
N MET A 265 -23.84 -25.12 -4.70
CA MET A 265 -24.07 -23.76 -5.17
C MET A 265 -24.36 -23.68 -6.67
N ALA A 266 -23.68 -24.49 -7.49
CA ALA A 266 -23.98 -24.63 -8.91
C ALA A 266 -25.40 -25.17 -9.15
N GLY A 267 -25.85 -26.14 -8.34
CA GLY A 267 -27.21 -26.67 -8.40
C GLY A 267 -28.27 -25.59 -8.13
N ILE A 268 -28.08 -24.77 -7.09
CA ILE A 268 -28.97 -23.64 -6.76
C ILE A 268 -29.02 -22.63 -7.91
N CYS A 269 -27.86 -22.24 -8.45
CA CYS A 269 -27.79 -21.32 -9.58
C CYS A 269 -28.45 -21.92 -10.84
N GLY A 270 -28.36 -23.23 -11.02
CA GLY A 270 -28.97 -23.96 -12.15
C GLY A 270 -30.49 -23.90 -12.11
N ILE A 271 -31.06 -24.07 -10.92
CA ILE A 271 -32.52 -23.97 -10.69
C ILE A 271 -33.00 -22.53 -10.97
N LEU A 272 -32.27 -21.52 -10.50
CA LEU A 272 -32.60 -20.10 -10.76
C LEU A 272 -32.54 -19.78 -12.26
N THR A 273 -31.57 -20.33 -12.98
CA THR A 273 -31.42 -20.16 -14.43
C THR A 273 -32.58 -20.82 -15.19
N ALA A 274 -32.97 -22.03 -14.79
CA ALA A 274 -34.10 -22.74 -15.38
C ALA A 274 -35.44 -22.01 -15.15
N TRP A 275 -35.62 -21.42 -13.97
CA TRP A 275 -36.79 -20.60 -13.66
C TRP A 275 -36.82 -19.30 -14.49
N ALA A 276 -35.69 -18.63 -14.66
CA ALA A 276 -35.58 -17.43 -15.49
C ALA A 276 -35.88 -17.71 -16.99
N LEU A 277 -35.47 -18.88 -17.49
CA LEU A 277 -35.82 -19.37 -18.83
C LEU A 277 -37.33 -19.63 -18.95
N TYR A 278 -37.94 -20.24 -17.93
CA TYR A 278 -39.39 -20.47 -17.89
C TYR A 278 -40.19 -19.16 -17.85
N ALA A 279 -39.69 -18.13 -17.17
CA ALA A 279 -40.30 -16.80 -17.09
C ALA A 279 -40.10 -15.92 -18.34
N GLY A 280 -39.43 -16.43 -19.39
CA GLY A 280 -39.23 -15.71 -20.66
C GLY A 280 -38.21 -14.56 -20.61
N GLN A 281 -37.45 -14.42 -19.53
CA GLN A 281 -36.48 -13.33 -19.38
C GLN A 281 -35.09 -13.72 -19.90
N GLN A 282 -34.88 -13.52 -21.21
CA GLN A 282 -33.67 -13.96 -21.94
C GLN A 282 -32.35 -13.40 -21.37
N VAL A 283 -32.33 -12.16 -20.88
CA VAL A 283 -31.13 -11.52 -20.32
C VAL A 283 -30.71 -12.18 -18.99
N TRP A 284 -31.67 -12.45 -18.11
CA TRP A 284 -31.41 -13.07 -16.81
C TRP A 284 -31.07 -14.55 -16.93
N ALA A 285 -31.67 -15.24 -17.89
CA ALA A 285 -31.30 -16.60 -18.24
C ALA A 285 -29.85 -16.72 -18.75
N ALA A 286 -29.42 -15.81 -19.63
CA ALA A 286 -28.04 -15.78 -20.11
C ALA A 286 -27.04 -15.50 -18.97
N ALA A 287 -27.37 -14.54 -18.08
CA ALA A 287 -26.56 -14.24 -16.90
C ALA A 287 -26.48 -15.43 -15.92
N GLY A 288 -27.60 -16.12 -15.67
CA GLY A 288 -27.65 -17.31 -14.82
C GLY A 288 -26.82 -18.47 -15.37
N MET A 289 -26.87 -18.71 -16.68
CA MET A 289 -26.07 -19.74 -17.33
C MET A 289 -24.56 -19.48 -17.17
N PHE A 290 -24.12 -18.23 -17.34
CA PHE A 290 -22.73 -17.86 -17.08
C PHE A 290 -22.33 -18.06 -15.60
N LEU A 291 -23.21 -17.68 -14.67
CA LEU A 291 -22.99 -17.82 -13.23
C LEU A 291 -22.86 -19.29 -12.81
N THR A 292 -23.69 -20.19 -13.36
CA THR A 292 -23.62 -21.63 -13.07
C THR A 292 -22.31 -22.25 -13.53
N LEU A 293 -21.86 -21.93 -14.75
CA LEU A 293 -20.58 -22.39 -15.28
C LEU A 293 -19.41 -21.92 -14.40
N PHE A 294 -19.46 -20.67 -13.94
CA PHE A 294 -18.47 -20.11 -13.03
C PHE A 294 -18.45 -20.83 -11.68
N MET A 295 -19.63 -21.11 -11.09
CA MET A 295 -19.75 -21.77 -9.79
C MET A 295 -19.29 -23.23 -9.81
N VAL A 296 -19.48 -23.97 -10.91
CA VAL A 296 -18.93 -25.34 -11.06
C VAL A 296 -17.40 -25.35 -11.01
N ASN A 297 -16.77 -24.31 -11.58
CA ASN A 297 -15.31 -24.19 -11.60
C ASN A 297 -14.73 -23.44 -10.39
N GLN A 298 -15.57 -23.02 -9.44
CA GLN A 298 -15.19 -22.23 -8.28
C GLN A 298 -14.09 -22.90 -7.46
N HIS A 299 -14.13 -24.22 -7.25
CA HIS A 299 -13.13 -24.94 -6.45
C HIS A 299 -11.71 -24.89 -7.08
N ARG A 300 -11.61 -24.98 -8.42
CA ARG A 300 -10.31 -24.87 -9.12
C ARG A 300 -9.80 -23.44 -9.12
N ILE A 301 -10.70 -22.48 -9.35
CA ILE A 301 -10.38 -21.06 -9.35
C ILE A 301 -9.95 -20.63 -7.95
N GLY A 302 -10.70 -21.04 -6.92
CA GLY A 302 -10.42 -20.79 -5.51
C GLY A 302 -9.06 -21.30 -5.09
N ARG A 303 -8.73 -22.57 -5.41
CA ARG A 303 -7.41 -23.13 -5.12
C ARG A 303 -6.29 -22.38 -5.84
N ARG A 304 -6.45 -22.09 -7.14
CA ARG A 304 -5.44 -21.31 -7.90
C ARG A 304 -5.23 -19.92 -7.32
N LEU A 305 -6.30 -19.23 -6.92
CA LEU A 305 -6.22 -17.92 -6.27
C LEU A 305 -5.55 -18.02 -4.89
N ALA A 306 -5.86 -19.06 -4.12
CA ALA A 306 -5.26 -19.30 -2.81
C ALA A 306 -3.76 -19.59 -2.94
N THR A 307 -3.35 -20.43 -3.90
CA THR A 307 -1.93 -20.70 -4.20
C THR A 307 -1.21 -19.42 -4.64
N LYS A 308 -1.80 -18.64 -5.56
CA LYS A 308 -1.21 -17.34 -5.98
C LYS A 308 -1.04 -16.37 -4.80
N LYS A 309 -2.02 -16.35 -3.90
CA LYS A 309 -1.98 -15.51 -2.71
C LYS A 309 -0.92 -15.98 -1.72
N LEU A 310 -0.79 -17.30 -1.53
CA LEU A 310 0.25 -17.85 -0.68
C LEU A 310 1.64 -17.57 -1.26
N ILE A 311 1.85 -17.76 -2.57
CA ILE A 311 3.10 -17.38 -3.26
C ILE A 311 3.43 -15.90 -3.02
N LYS A 312 2.44 -15.01 -3.12
CA LYS A 312 2.64 -13.59 -2.84
C LYS A 312 3.03 -13.33 -1.39
N ASN A 313 2.40 -14.02 -0.44
CA ASN A 313 2.73 -13.91 0.98
C ASN A 313 4.14 -14.47 1.26
N ILE A 314 4.53 -15.60 0.67
CA ILE A 314 5.89 -16.16 0.75
C ILE A 314 6.90 -15.15 0.19
N LYS A 315 6.67 -14.63 -1.02
CA LYS A 315 7.56 -13.63 -1.64
C LYS A 315 7.73 -12.40 -0.77
N SER A 316 6.72 -12.01 0.00
CA SER A 316 6.81 -10.87 0.91
C SER A 316 7.50 -11.17 2.23
N ALA A 317 7.33 -12.37 2.77
CA ALA A 317 7.85 -12.76 4.08
C ALA A 317 9.29 -13.30 4.01
N PHE A 318 9.63 -13.99 2.92
CA PHE A 318 10.94 -14.64 2.73
C PHE A 318 12.11 -13.66 2.81
N PRO A 319 12.08 -12.48 2.15
CA PRO A 319 13.22 -11.58 2.20
C PRO A 319 13.43 -10.93 3.59
N VAL A 320 12.36 -10.78 4.38
CA VAL A 320 12.45 -10.30 5.76
C VAL A 320 13.17 -11.34 6.62
N TRP A 321 12.69 -12.58 6.60
CA TRP A 321 13.34 -13.70 7.29
C TRP A 321 14.79 -13.94 6.84
N LEU A 322 15.08 -13.81 5.53
CA LEU A 322 16.44 -13.96 5.02
C LEU A 322 17.38 -12.86 5.55
N MET A 323 16.85 -11.66 5.85
CA MET A 323 17.64 -10.61 6.48
C MET A 323 18.02 -10.98 7.91
N ASP A 324 17.09 -11.55 8.68
CA ASP A 324 17.36 -12.03 10.04
C ASP A 324 18.46 -13.10 10.02
N ILE A 325 18.42 -14.01 9.04
CA ILE A 325 19.51 -14.98 8.83
C ILE A 325 20.83 -14.29 8.55
N VAL A 326 20.86 -13.33 7.61
CA VAL A 326 22.08 -12.58 7.29
C VAL A 326 22.69 -11.92 8.52
N LEU A 327 21.86 -11.33 9.37
CA LEU A 327 22.30 -10.70 10.62
C LEU A 327 22.89 -11.76 11.58
N LEU A 328 22.22 -12.91 11.72
CA LEU A 328 22.72 -14.03 12.52
C LEU A 328 24.04 -14.60 11.97
N LEU A 329 24.20 -14.68 10.65
CA LEU A 329 25.42 -15.16 9.99
C LEU A 329 26.68 -14.34 10.32
N GLN A 330 26.53 -13.12 10.83
CA GLN A 330 27.68 -12.32 11.28
C GLN A 330 28.30 -12.86 12.58
N SER A 331 27.53 -13.58 13.38
CA SER A 331 27.96 -14.10 14.69
C SER A 331 27.92 -15.63 14.78
N GLU A 332 27.19 -16.29 13.88
CA GLU A 332 26.91 -17.72 13.91
C GLU A 332 27.13 -18.39 12.57
N ASN A 333 27.27 -19.72 12.59
CA ASN A 333 27.29 -20.51 11.37
C ASN A 333 25.88 -20.65 10.76
N VAL A 334 25.81 -21.03 9.47
CA VAL A 334 24.54 -21.12 8.72
C VAL A 334 23.52 -22.04 9.39
N GLN A 335 23.95 -23.18 9.95
CA GLN A 335 23.04 -24.15 10.57
C GLN A 335 22.44 -23.59 11.87
N MET A 336 23.26 -22.98 12.72
CA MET A 336 22.79 -22.34 13.95
C MET A 336 21.90 -21.13 13.66
N ALA A 337 22.25 -20.32 12.66
CA ALA A 337 21.41 -19.22 12.21
C ALA A 337 20.02 -19.71 11.75
N LEU A 338 19.94 -20.82 11.00
CA LEU A 338 18.66 -21.40 10.57
C LEU A 338 17.81 -21.88 11.76
N VAL A 339 18.42 -22.56 12.73
CA VAL A 339 17.72 -23.03 13.94
C VAL A 339 17.23 -21.86 14.77
N LYS A 340 18.07 -20.85 15.04
CA LYS A 340 17.67 -19.66 15.82
C LYS A 340 16.63 -18.80 15.10
N SER A 341 16.66 -18.75 13.76
CA SER A 341 15.68 -18.01 12.98
C SER A 341 14.25 -18.55 13.13
N GLN A 342 14.07 -19.79 13.60
CA GLN A 342 12.76 -20.43 13.76
C GLN A 342 11.86 -19.69 14.76
N GLU A 343 12.42 -19.13 15.82
CA GLU A 343 11.66 -18.39 16.84
C GLU A 343 11.00 -17.12 16.29
N HIS A 344 11.64 -16.51 15.27
CA HIS A 344 11.20 -15.26 14.64
C HIS A 344 10.62 -15.50 13.24
N ALA A 345 10.48 -16.76 12.82
CA ALA A 345 10.07 -17.10 11.47
C ALA A 345 8.62 -16.66 11.20
N PRO A 346 8.34 -16.05 10.03
CA PRO A 346 6.98 -15.80 9.60
C PRO A 346 6.21 -17.12 9.47
N LEU A 347 4.94 -17.12 9.89
CA LEU A 347 4.05 -18.30 9.89
C LEU A 347 3.90 -18.98 8.53
N VAL A 348 4.12 -18.22 7.45
CA VAL A 348 4.07 -18.72 6.07
C VAL A 348 5.24 -19.67 5.80
N LEU A 349 6.38 -19.48 6.48
CA LEU A 349 7.62 -20.23 6.32
C LEU A 349 7.81 -21.31 7.39
N GLU A 350 7.21 -21.14 8.57
CA GLU A 350 7.39 -21.96 9.77
C GLU A 350 7.37 -23.47 9.49
N ARG A 351 6.36 -23.97 8.79
CA ARG A 351 6.22 -25.40 8.46
C ARG A 351 7.36 -25.93 7.59
N ASP A 352 7.69 -25.24 6.51
CA ASP A 352 8.73 -25.69 5.58
C ASP A 352 10.14 -25.49 6.17
N LEU A 353 10.27 -24.56 7.13
CA LEU A 353 11.49 -24.33 7.90
C LEU A 353 11.73 -25.42 8.95
N GLU A 354 10.68 -25.89 9.62
CA GLU A 354 10.74 -27.07 10.50
C GLU A 354 11.22 -28.31 9.73
N ILE A 355 10.62 -28.56 8.55
CA ILE A 355 11.04 -29.65 7.66
C ILE A 355 12.50 -29.50 7.19
N LEU A 356 12.94 -28.27 6.91
CA LEU A 356 14.32 -27.97 6.54
C LEU A 356 15.28 -28.30 7.68
N ASN A 357 15.01 -27.81 8.89
CA ASN A 357 15.84 -28.02 10.07
C ASN A 357 15.93 -29.51 10.43
N ASP A 358 14.81 -30.24 10.40
CA ASP A 358 14.78 -31.69 10.63
C ASP A 358 15.66 -32.44 9.63
N ARG A 359 15.59 -32.09 8.35
CA ARG A 359 16.42 -32.70 7.30
C ARG A 359 17.89 -32.36 7.44
N LEU A 360 18.21 -31.14 7.86
CA LEU A 360 19.59 -30.70 8.11
C LEU A 360 20.22 -31.42 9.32
N GLN A 361 19.43 -31.75 10.35
CA GLN A 361 19.90 -32.57 11.47
C GLN A 361 20.29 -33.99 11.03
N ILE A 362 19.58 -34.55 10.05
CA ILE A 362 19.83 -35.89 9.52
C ILE A 362 21.01 -35.91 8.53
N ALA A 363 21.07 -34.93 7.63
CA ALA A 363 22.07 -34.86 6.56
C ALA A 363 22.64 -33.44 6.39
N PRO A 364 23.59 -33.02 7.25
CA PRO A 364 24.06 -31.63 7.32
C PRO A 364 24.86 -31.16 6.10
N GLU A 365 25.51 -32.08 5.38
CA GLU A 365 26.33 -31.78 4.20
C GLU A 365 25.54 -31.93 2.88
N SER A 366 24.28 -32.38 2.94
CA SER A 366 23.49 -32.57 1.72
C SER A 366 22.97 -31.22 1.20
N PRO A 367 22.98 -30.99 -0.13
CA PRO A 367 22.32 -29.83 -0.73
C PRO A 367 20.79 -29.99 -0.79
N GLU A 368 20.28 -31.22 -0.65
CA GLU A 368 18.87 -31.55 -0.81
C GLU A 368 17.93 -30.77 0.13
N PRO A 369 18.22 -30.58 1.42
CA PRO A 369 17.37 -29.80 2.32
C PRO A 369 17.17 -28.37 1.82
N TYR A 370 18.25 -27.70 1.37
CA TYR A 370 18.20 -26.33 0.86
C TYR A 370 17.41 -26.22 -0.45
N HIS A 371 17.59 -27.16 -1.38
CA HIS A 371 16.89 -27.11 -2.67
C HIS A 371 15.42 -27.57 -2.60
N ALA A 372 15.09 -28.45 -1.65
CA ALA A 372 13.72 -28.90 -1.41
C ALA A 372 12.85 -27.85 -0.69
N PHE A 373 13.47 -26.85 -0.07
CA PHE A 373 12.76 -25.77 0.62
C PHE A 373 11.81 -25.04 -0.36
N MET A 374 10.51 -25.02 -0.02
CA MET A 374 9.46 -24.36 -0.80
C MET A 374 9.33 -24.85 -2.26
N GLN A 375 9.80 -26.07 -2.57
CA GLN A 375 9.82 -26.59 -3.94
C GLN A 375 8.41 -26.71 -4.58
N GLU A 376 7.35 -26.91 -3.78
CA GLU A 376 5.96 -26.94 -4.27
C GLU A 376 5.57 -25.65 -5.00
N PHE A 377 6.11 -24.51 -4.56
CA PHE A 377 5.76 -23.18 -5.08
C PHE A 377 6.64 -22.71 -6.23
N GLN A 378 7.76 -23.40 -6.48
CA GLN A 378 8.71 -23.12 -7.56
C GLN A 378 9.09 -21.64 -7.67
N ILE A 379 9.46 -21.02 -6.55
CA ILE A 379 9.83 -19.60 -6.49
C ILE A 379 11.33 -19.46 -6.80
N PRO A 380 11.73 -18.93 -7.97
CA PRO A 380 13.14 -18.90 -8.37
C PRO A 380 14.03 -18.09 -7.43
N GLU A 381 13.48 -17.02 -6.86
CA GLU A 381 14.20 -16.12 -5.96
C GLU A 381 14.56 -16.83 -4.65
N VAL A 382 13.64 -17.64 -4.11
CA VAL A 382 13.85 -18.47 -2.92
C VAL A 382 14.91 -19.54 -3.19
N HIS A 383 14.75 -20.30 -4.28
CA HIS A 383 15.71 -21.35 -4.62
C HIS A 383 17.13 -20.79 -4.78
N SER A 384 17.28 -19.64 -5.43
CA SER A 384 18.59 -19.04 -5.58
C SER A 384 19.20 -18.57 -4.26
N ALA A 385 18.40 -18.02 -3.34
CA ALA A 385 18.88 -17.62 -2.01
C ALA A 385 19.31 -18.84 -1.18
N MET A 386 18.53 -19.92 -1.21
CA MET A 386 18.88 -21.17 -0.52
C MET A 386 20.15 -21.81 -1.09
N SER A 387 20.36 -21.75 -2.41
CA SER A 387 21.62 -22.21 -3.03
C SER A 387 22.84 -21.42 -2.54
N MET A 388 22.70 -20.11 -2.34
CA MET A 388 23.78 -19.28 -1.79
C MET A 388 24.04 -19.59 -0.32
N LEU A 389 23.00 -19.82 0.50
CA LEU A 389 23.15 -20.26 1.89
C LEU A 389 23.87 -21.62 1.98
N TYR A 390 23.53 -22.55 1.10
CA TYR A 390 24.25 -23.82 1.00
C TYR A 390 25.73 -23.61 0.64
N ALA A 391 26.03 -22.78 -0.37
CA ALA A 391 27.40 -22.47 -0.75
C ALA A 391 28.21 -21.85 0.41
N LEU A 392 27.58 -21.00 1.21
CA LEU A 392 28.15 -20.44 2.44
C LEU A 392 28.42 -21.53 3.50
N SER A 393 27.50 -22.49 3.66
CA SER A 393 27.66 -23.58 4.64
C SER A 393 28.81 -24.55 4.29
N MET A 394 29.12 -24.72 3.00
CA MET A 394 30.17 -25.62 2.53
C MET A 394 31.59 -25.04 2.59
N GLY A 395 31.73 -23.77 2.96
CA GLY A 395 33.02 -23.18 3.36
C GLY A 395 34.06 -23.09 2.23
N ASN A 396 33.98 -22.03 1.42
CA ASN A 396 35.18 -21.46 0.79
C ASN A 396 35.46 -20.11 1.47
N SER A 397 36.25 -20.15 2.55
CA SER A 397 36.51 -19.03 3.46
C SER A 397 37.07 -17.78 2.78
N ASP A 398 37.81 -17.92 1.67
CA ASP A 398 38.41 -16.80 0.93
C ASP A 398 37.39 -15.84 0.29
N ARG A 399 36.10 -16.23 0.20
CA ARG A 399 35.04 -15.41 -0.41
C ARG A 399 33.75 -15.35 0.43
N ALA A 400 33.77 -15.80 1.68
CA ALA A 400 32.58 -15.82 2.52
C ALA A 400 31.96 -14.41 2.67
N ASP A 401 32.77 -13.39 2.94
CA ASP A 401 32.30 -12.01 3.07
C ASP A 401 31.70 -11.46 1.77
N GLN A 402 32.29 -11.80 0.62
CA GLN A 402 31.76 -11.42 -0.69
C GLN A 402 30.42 -12.11 -0.98
N GLN A 403 30.29 -13.39 -0.63
CA GLN A 403 29.07 -14.17 -0.81
C GLN A 403 27.95 -13.69 0.11
N VAL A 404 28.25 -13.34 1.37
CA VAL A 404 27.29 -12.70 2.28
C VAL A 404 26.86 -11.35 1.73
N GLY A 405 27.79 -10.53 1.23
CA GLY A 405 27.50 -9.25 0.58
C GLY A 405 26.61 -9.38 -0.67
N GLU A 406 26.82 -10.41 -1.49
CA GLU A 406 25.97 -10.72 -2.64
C GLU A 406 24.57 -11.16 -2.21
N LEU A 407 24.47 -12.01 -1.18
CA LEU A 407 23.21 -12.46 -0.62
C LEU A 407 22.41 -11.29 -0.03
N ILE A 408 23.07 -10.38 0.70
CA ILE A 408 22.49 -9.12 1.18
C ILE A 408 21.94 -8.30 0.01
N THR A 409 22.76 -8.07 -1.01
CA THR A 409 22.39 -7.21 -2.14
C THR A 409 21.18 -7.74 -2.87
N ARG A 410 21.13 -9.06 -3.05
CA ARG A 410 20.00 -9.78 -3.65
C ARG A 410 18.79 -9.81 -2.74
N ASN A 411 18.97 -9.94 -1.43
CA ASN A 411 17.86 -9.87 -0.48
C ASN A 411 17.18 -8.51 -0.50
N LEU A 412 17.97 -7.44 -0.44
CA LEU A 412 17.48 -6.07 -0.55
C LEU A 412 16.80 -5.81 -1.89
N SER A 413 17.20 -6.46 -2.99
CA SER A 413 16.50 -6.30 -4.28
C SER A 413 15.18 -7.07 -4.34
N MET A 414 15.09 -8.24 -3.69
CA MET A 414 13.84 -8.97 -3.51
C MET A 414 12.84 -8.16 -2.67
N GLN A 415 13.29 -7.59 -1.54
CA GLN A 415 12.48 -6.69 -0.70
C GLN A 415 11.98 -5.48 -1.52
N ASP A 416 12.88 -4.82 -2.24
CA ASP A 416 12.56 -3.65 -3.07
C ASP A 416 11.48 -3.96 -4.13
N ALA A 417 11.59 -5.11 -4.81
CA ALA A 417 10.62 -5.54 -5.81
C ALA A 417 9.23 -5.80 -5.21
N VAL A 418 9.17 -6.51 -4.07
CA VAL A 418 7.93 -6.82 -3.35
C VAL A 418 7.24 -5.55 -2.86
N GLU A 419 7.99 -4.66 -2.22
CA GLU A 419 7.45 -3.41 -1.70
C GLU A 419 6.94 -2.52 -2.84
N THR A 420 7.70 -2.40 -3.92
CA THR A 420 7.27 -1.64 -5.10
C THR A 420 5.96 -2.19 -5.69
N GLU A 421 5.83 -3.53 -5.81
CA GLU A 421 4.58 -4.14 -6.28
C GLU A 421 3.42 -3.87 -5.33
N ARG A 422 3.67 -3.91 -4.01
CA ARG A 422 2.66 -3.62 -2.98
C ARG A 422 2.20 -2.16 -3.06
N LEU A 423 3.12 -1.22 -3.24
CA LEU A 423 2.83 0.20 -3.39
C LEU A 423 2.03 0.47 -4.67
N HIS A 424 2.42 -0.14 -5.78
CA HIS A 424 1.67 -0.06 -7.04
C HIS A 424 0.23 -0.60 -6.90
N ASN A 425 0.06 -1.75 -6.24
CA ASN A 425 -1.26 -2.32 -5.98
C ASN A 425 -2.13 -1.41 -5.10
N ARG A 426 -1.55 -0.78 -4.07
CA ARG A 426 -2.25 0.23 -3.26
C ARG A 426 -2.64 1.47 -4.08
N ASN A 427 -1.79 1.86 -5.02
CA ASN A 427 -2.03 2.98 -5.92
C ASN A 427 -3.03 2.65 -7.04
N SER A 428 -3.36 1.37 -7.27
CA SER A 428 -4.28 0.96 -8.35
C SER A 428 -5.69 1.57 -8.23
N GLY A 429 -6.14 1.89 -7.02
CA GLY A 429 -7.41 2.60 -6.81
C GLY A 429 -7.45 4.02 -7.38
N LEU A 430 -6.31 4.71 -7.46
CA LEU A 430 -6.19 6.05 -8.05
C LEU A 430 -6.40 6.02 -9.57
N TYR A 431 -5.91 4.97 -10.25
CA TYR A 431 -6.16 4.79 -11.69
C TYR A 431 -7.66 4.61 -12.00
N LEU A 432 -8.41 3.95 -11.12
CA LEU A 432 -9.86 3.84 -11.28
C LEU A 432 -10.56 5.20 -11.09
N LEU A 433 -10.10 5.99 -10.12
CA LEU A 433 -10.61 7.35 -9.89
C LEU A 433 -10.34 8.30 -11.06
N PHE A 434 -9.27 8.11 -11.82
CA PHE A 434 -8.99 8.90 -13.04
C PHE A 434 -10.06 8.73 -14.13
N LEU A 435 -10.61 7.52 -14.27
CA LEU A 435 -11.64 7.23 -15.27
C LEU A 435 -13.04 7.70 -14.84
N ALA A 436 -13.28 7.82 -13.52
CA ALA A 436 -14.59 8.09 -12.96
C ALA A 436 -15.26 9.39 -13.50
N PRO A 437 -14.57 10.54 -13.62
CA PRO A 437 -15.14 11.77 -14.17
C PRO A 437 -15.61 11.64 -15.63
N VAL A 438 -14.93 10.81 -16.43
CA VAL A 438 -15.32 10.55 -17.82
C VAL A 438 -16.61 9.74 -17.85
N VAL A 439 -16.75 8.75 -16.97
CA VAL A 439 -17.96 7.95 -16.85
C VAL A 439 -19.15 8.80 -16.40
N THR A 440 -18.98 9.65 -15.37
CA THR A 440 -20.04 10.55 -14.89
C THR A 440 -20.47 11.53 -15.97
N ALA A 441 -19.53 12.14 -16.69
CA ALA A 441 -19.85 13.01 -17.82
C ALA A 441 -20.55 12.24 -18.94
N SER A 442 -20.06 11.06 -19.33
CA SER A 442 -20.69 10.28 -20.40
C SER A 442 -22.15 9.93 -20.10
N LEU A 443 -22.47 9.60 -18.84
CA LEU A 443 -23.84 9.35 -18.39
C LEU A 443 -24.70 10.61 -18.50
N LYS A 444 -24.15 11.77 -18.09
CA LYS A 444 -24.83 13.06 -18.24
C LYS A 444 -25.15 13.35 -19.70
N LEU A 445 -24.18 13.18 -20.59
CA LEU A 445 -24.34 13.44 -22.03
C LEU A 445 -25.43 12.58 -22.65
N LEU A 446 -25.51 11.30 -22.29
CA LEU A 446 -26.57 10.40 -22.77
C LEU A 446 -27.96 10.90 -22.38
N VAL A 447 -28.12 11.37 -21.13
CA VAL A 447 -29.40 11.90 -20.65
C VAL A 447 -29.73 13.25 -21.30
N ASP A 448 -28.75 14.16 -21.40
CA ASP A 448 -28.95 15.47 -22.06
C ASP A 448 -29.35 15.28 -23.53
N MET A 449 -28.75 14.31 -24.23
CA MET A 449 -29.08 13.99 -25.62
C MET A 449 -30.44 13.30 -25.75
N ALA A 450 -30.84 12.44 -24.80
CA ALA A 450 -32.17 11.85 -24.77
C ALA A 450 -33.26 12.90 -24.50
N LEU A 451 -33.02 13.80 -23.54
CA LEU A 451 -33.92 14.93 -23.25
C LEU A 451 -34.04 15.84 -24.46
N PHE A 452 -32.91 16.15 -25.13
CA PHE A 452 -32.92 16.90 -26.39
C PHE A 452 -33.80 16.24 -27.44
N MET A 453 -33.60 14.95 -27.72
CA MET A 453 -34.41 14.20 -28.69
C MET A 453 -35.90 14.21 -28.33
N LEU A 454 -36.25 13.99 -27.05
CA LEU A 454 -37.64 14.03 -26.58
C LEU A 454 -38.27 15.41 -26.80
N THR A 455 -37.56 16.49 -26.43
CA THR A 455 -38.05 17.86 -26.64
C THR A 455 -38.13 18.22 -28.12
N PHE A 456 -37.20 17.73 -28.95
CA PHE A 456 -37.21 17.93 -30.39
C PHE A 456 -38.40 17.23 -31.05
N LEU A 457 -38.66 15.97 -30.70
CA LEU A 457 -39.81 15.20 -31.19
C LEU A 457 -41.14 15.85 -30.78
N GLN A 458 -41.26 16.29 -29.52
CA GLN A 458 -42.43 17.04 -29.05
C GLN A 458 -42.63 18.36 -29.79
N SER A 459 -41.55 19.10 -30.10
CA SER A 459 -41.63 20.36 -30.84
C SER A 459 -41.91 20.17 -32.34
N SER A 460 -41.59 19.01 -32.90
CA SER A 460 -41.72 18.70 -34.34
C SER A 460 -43.11 18.17 -34.71
N GLY A 461 -44.04 18.05 -33.75
CA GLY A 461 -45.43 17.67 -34.02
C GLY A 461 -45.63 16.23 -34.51
N ILE A 462 -44.68 15.32 -34.26
CA ILE A 462 -44.85 13.88 -34.49
C ILE A 462 -45.14 13.24 -33.13
N GLY A 463 -46.40 13.34 -32.70
CA GLY A 463 -46.94 12.74 -31.49
C GLY A 463 -48.34 12.22 -31.74
#